data_AF-A0A6I7MQI4-F1
#
_entry.id   AF-A0A6I7MQI4-F1
#
_cell.length_a   1.000
_cell.length_b   1.000
_cell.length_c   1.000
_cell.angle_alpha   90.00
_cell.angle_beta   90.00
_cell.angle_gamma   90.00
#
_symmetry.space_group_name_H-M   'P 1'
#
loop_
_entity.id
_entity.type
_entity.pdbx_description
1 polymer ?
#
loop_
_entity_poly.entity_id
_entity_poly.type
_entity_poly.pdbx_seq_one_letter_code
_entity_poly.pdbx_strand_id
1 'polypeptide(L)'
;MKNQTYFFQIIAFGLLMVLFSCGEKDEPQVSPIVGIWNYSAFSFDMSINGQPLEQFLQAVGASAQEAQEAANEIRNDIFSSEDFEGTELQFNADGTYEIRQDGNFDESGTYELLNGETLLRLTSEEEVTDFEVKQLTANSLTILLEEEESDDFFGIGLPVLVKLELELSFVK
;
A
#
# COMPACT_ATOMS: atom_id res chain seq x y z
N MET A 1 22.49 73.85 41.64
CA MET A 1 23.65 73.27 42.36
C MET A 1 23.56 71.77 42.14
N LYS A 2 24.48 71.17 41.35
CA LYS A 2 25.64 70.39 41.84
C LYS A 2 25.18 69.26 42.79
N ASN A 3 25.42 67.98 42.61
CA ASN A 3 26.43 67.20 41.88
C ASN A 3 25.90 65.73 41.81
N GLN A 4 26.19 64.89 40.80
CA GLN A 4 27.43 64.08 40.68
C GLN A 4 27.66 63.25 41.98
N THR A 5 27.89 61.93 42.03
CA THR A 5 28.81 61.08 41.25
C THR A 5 28.60 59.62 41.78
N TYR A 6 28.26 58.60 40.98
CA TYR A 6 29.12 57.50 40.46
C TYR A 6 29.42 56.25 41.34
N PHE A 7 29.49 55.11 40.64
CA PHE A 7 30.40 53.95 40.82
C PHE A 7 30.12 52.90 41.92
N PHE A 8 29.39 51.84 41.54
CA PHE A 8 29.68 50.43 41.86
C PHE A 8 29.17 49.58 40.68
N GLN A 9 29.91 49.51 39.58
CA GLN A 9 30.79 48.40 39.19
C GLN A 9 30.21 46.97 39.32
N ILE A 10 29.85 46.43 38.15
CA ILE A 10 30.32 45.16 37.56
C ILE A 10 30.13 43.91 38.44
N ILE A 11 29.11 43.12 38.12
CA ILE A 11 29.10 41.65 37.90
C ILE A 11 27.62 41.23 37.80
N ALA A 12 27.11 41.14 36.58
CA ALA A 12 26.02 40.22 36.15
C ALA A 12 25.76 40.41 34.64
N PHE A 13 26.84 40.59 33.86
CA PHE A 13 26.81 40.42 32.41
C PHE A 13 27.10 38.94 32.19
N GLY A 14 26.06 38.11 32.21
CA GLY A 14 26.25 36.66 32.15
C GLY A 14 25.00 35.84 32.48
N LEU A 15 23.83 36.22 31.98
CA LEU A 15 22.70 35.29 31.86
C LEU A 15 21.73 35.71 30.75
N LEU A 16 22.31 36.16 29.63
CA LEU A 16 21.61 36.45 28.39
C LEU A 16 22.31 35.69 27.25
N MET A 17 22.29 34.34 27.28
CA MET A 17 22.72 33.51 26.13
C MET A 17 22.45 31.99 26.30
N VAL A 18 21.25 31.55 26.74
CA VAL A 18 20.89 30.10 26.66
C VAL A 18 19.40 29.82 26.39
N LEU A 19 18.74 30.61 25.53
CA LEU A 19 17.41 30.21 24.99
C LEU A 19 17.33 30.31 23.46
N PHE A 20 18.44 30.03 22.77
CA PHE A 20 18.39 29.38 21.47
C PHE A 20 18.39 27.86 21.72
N SER A 21 17.34 27.36 22.36
CA SER A 21 17.00 25.95 22.20
C SER A 21 16.49 25.85 20.77
N CYS A 22 17.24 25.14 19.92
CA CYS A 22 16.78 24.70 18.62
C CYS A 22 15.36 24.15 18.78
N GLY A 23 14.36 24.90 18.33
CA GLY A 23 13.26 24.26 17.65
C GLY A 23 13.88 23.75 16.37
N GLU A 24 14.27 22.48 16.34
CA GLU A 24 14.32 21.76 15.08
C GLU A 24 12.95 22.04 14.45
N LYS A 25 12.97 22.85 13.38
CA LYS A 25 11.81 22.93 12.52
C LYS A 25 11.71 21.52 11.98
N ASP A 26 10.75 20.74 12.49
CA ASP A 26 10.37 19.48 11.89
C ASP A 26 10.16 19.78 10.42
N GLU A 27 11.14 19.42 9.59
CA GLU A 27 10.95 19.42 8.15
C GLU A 27 9.75 18.51 7.92
N PRO A 28 8.74 18.94 7.15
CA PRO A 28 7.55 18.14 6.94
C PRO A 28 7.99 16.77 6.41
N GLN A 29 7.87 15.75 7.25
CA GLN A 29 8.25 14.40 6.90
C GLN A 29 7.29 13.94 5.80
N VAL A 30 7.77 13.97 4.56
CA VAL A 30 7.01 13.51 3.41
C VAL A 30 6.73 12.02 3.62
N SER A 31 5.45 11.62 3.53
CA SER A 31 5.07 10.22 3.68
C SER A 31 5.84 9.34 2.70
N PRO A 32 6.33 8.16 3.11
CA PRO A 32 7.14 7.28 2.25
C PRO A 32 6.42 6.87 0.96
N ILE A 33 5.09 6.89 0.95
CA ILE A 33 4.28 6.56 -0.23
C ILE A 33 4.41 7.59 -1.35
N VAL A 34 4.76 8.84 -1.06
CA VAL A 34 4.85 9.90 -2.09
C VAL A 34 5.97 9.59 -3.07
N GLY A 35 5.66 9.56 -4.37
CA GLY A 35 6.58 9.28 -5.46
C GLY A 35 5.95 8.40 -6.53
N ILE A 36 6.78 7.94 -7.46
CA ILE A 36 6.40 7.09 -8.58
C ILE A 36 6.81 5.66 -8.25
N TRP A 37 5.88 4.72 -8.41
CA TRP A 37 6.04 3.31 -8.07
C TRP A 37 5.81 2.48 -9.32
N ASN A 38 6.84 1.78 -9.75
CA ASN A 38 6.80 0.91 -10.91
C ASN A 38 6.45 -0.51 -10.45
N TYR A 39 5.54 -1.15 -11.16
CA TYR A 39 5.22 -2.55 -10.95
C TYR A 39 6.50 -3.41 -11.01
N SER A 40 6.61 -4.35 -10.07
CA SER A 40 7.75 -5.25 -9.97
C SER A 40 7.34 -6.72 -10.02
N ALA A 41 6.26 -7.09 -9.34
CA ALA A 41 5.82 -8.48 -9.24
C ALA A 41 4.38 -8.56 -8.72
N PHE A 42 3.73 -9.69 -8.98
CA PHE A 42 2.50 -10.07 -8.32
C PHE A 42 2.59 -11.49 -7.74
N SER A 43 1.75 -11.77 -6.75
CA SER A 43 1.43 -13.11 -6.29
C SER A 43 -0.08 -13.25 -6.27
N PHE A 44 -0.59 -14.39 -6.72
CA PHE A 44 -2.02 -14.67 -6.74
C PHE A 44 -2.31 -16.01 -6.11
N ASP A 45 -3.14 -15.99 -5.07
CA ASP A 45 -3.61 -17.16 -4.37
C ASP A 45 -5.13 -17.25 -4.43
N MET A 46 -5.60 -18.50 -4.47
CA MET A 46 -7.02 -18.83 -4.45
C MET A 46 -7.25 -19.94 -3.44
N SER A 47 -8.29 -19.77 -2.63
CA SER A 47 -8.78 -20.81 -1.73
C SER A 47 -10.28 -21.03 -1.88
N ILE A 48 -10.72 -22.27 -1.68
CA ILE A 48 -12.12 -22.67 -1.68
C ILE A 48 -12.43 -23.29 -0.32
N ASN A 49 -13.43 -22.73 0.39
CA ASN A 49 -13.80 -23.08 1.76
C ASN A 49 -12.60 -23.04 2.73
N GLY A 50 -11.70 -22.06 2.53
CA GLY A 50 -10.47 -21.90 3.32
C GLY A 50 -9.38 -22.93 3.05
N GLN A 51 -9.54 -23.76 2.02
CA GLN A 51 -8.51 -24.71 1.55
C GLN A 51 -7.84 -24.18 0.29
N PRO A 52 -6.51 -24.28 0.15
CA PRO A 52 -5.84 -23.98 -1.12
C PRO A 52 -6.48 -24.74 -2.28
N LEU A 53 -6.56 -24.12 -3.45
CA LEU A 53 -7.23 -24.68 -4.63
C LEU A 53 -6.80 -26.13 -4.93
N GLU A 54 -5.50 -26.45 -4.86
CA GLU A 54 -4.99 -27.80 -5.08
C GLU A 54 -5.54 -28.82 -4.07
N GLN A 55 -5.71 -28.41 -2.81
CA GLN A 55 -6.24 -29.28 -1.77
C GLN A 55 -7.74 -29.52 -1.98
N PHE A 56 -8.47 -28.48 -2.39
CA PHE A 56 -9.87 -28.62 -2.76
C PHE A 56 -10.05 -29.57 -3.94
N LEU A 57 -9.26 -29.41 -5.01
CA LEU A 57 -9.29 -30.28 -6.19
C LEU A 57 -9.00 -31.74 -5.85
N GLN A 58 -8.02 -31.99 -4.96
CA GLN A 58 -7.76 -33.33 -4.44
C GLN A 58 -8.92 -33.88 -3.61
N ALA A 59 -9.56 -33.04 -2.79
CA ALA A 59 -10.71 -33.44 -1.99
C ALA A 59 -11.92 -33.86 -2.84
N VAL A 60 -12.08 -33.27 -4.03
CA VAL A 60 -13.13 -33.65 -5.00
C VAL A 60 -12.72 -34.77 -5.95
N GLY A 61 -11.50 -35.31 -5.82
CA GLY A 61 -11.10 -36.57 -6.46
C GLY A 61 -9.97 -36.49 -7.48
N ALA A 62 -9.35 -35.32 -7.70
CA ALA A 62 -8.16 -35.21 -8.54
C ALA A 62 -6.94 -35.85 -7.86
N SER A 63 -6.02 -36.41 -8.65
CA SER A 63 -4.69 -36.75 -8.14
C SER A 63 -3.89 -35.48 -7.82
N ALA A 64 -2.81 -35.62 -7.03
CA ALA A 64 -1.97 -34.47 -6.68
C ALA A 64 -1.37 -33.76 -7.91
N GLN A 65 -1.02 -34.50 -8.96
CA GLN A 65 -0.49 -33.92 -10.20
C GLN A 65 -1.59 -33.18 -10.97
N GLU A 66 -2.75 -33.81 -11.19
CA GLU A 66 -3.88 -33.18 -11.89
C GLU A 66 -4.37 -31.93 -11.17
N ALA A 67 -4.42 -31.95 -9.83
CA ALA A 67 -4.80 -30.80 -9.03
C ALA A 67 -3.82 -29.63 -9.19
N GLN A 68 -2.51 -29.90 -9.23
CA GLN A 68 -1.51 -28.86 -9.44
C GLN A 68 -1.59 -28.26 -10.84
N GLU A 69 -1.73 -29.10 -11.86
CA GLU A 69 -1.84 -28.66 -13.26
C GLU A 69 -3.10 -27.80 -13.46
N ALA A 70 -4.26 -28.27 -12.98
CA ALA A 70 -5.51 -27.52 -13.07
C ALA A 70 -5.50 -26.22 -12.24
N ALA A 71 -4.91 -26.24 -11.04
CA ALA A 71 -4.78 -25.02 -10.24
C ALA A 71 -3.89 -23.97 -10.92
N ASN A 72 -2.80 -24.39 -11.56
CA ASN A 72 -1.94 -23.48 -12.31
C ASN A 72 -2.64 -22.93 -13.56
N GLU A 73 -3.41 -23.74 -14.27
CA GLU A 73 -4.22 -23.30 -15.41
C GLU A 73 -5.23 -22.24 -14.96
N ILE A 74 -6.01 -22.51 -13.91
CA ILE A 74 -6.98 -21.56 -13.36
C ILE A 74 -6.31 -20.24 -12.94
N ARG A 75 -5.16 -20.30 -12.26
CA ARG A 75 -4.46 -19.07 -11.85
C ARG A 75 -3.99 -18.25 -13.04
N ASN A 76 -3.37 -18.89 -14.03
CA ASN A 76 -2.87 -18.23 -15.23
C ASN A 76 -3.99 -17.65 -16.10
N ASP A 77 -5.19 -18.25 -16.06
CA ASP A 77 -6.37 -17.76 -16.77
C ASP A 77 -6.98 -16.50 -16.11
N ILE A 78 -6.80 -16.32 -14.80
CA ILE A 78 -7.34 -15.17 -14.06
C ILE A 78 -6.37 -13.99 -14.11
N PHE A 79 -5.10 -14.23 -13.77
CA PHE A 79 -4.06 -13.22 -13.77
C PHE A 79 -2.76 -13.77 -14.35
N SER A 80 -2.14 -12.94 -15.17
CA SER A 80 -0.82 -13.15 -15.76
C SER A 80 0.08 -11.97 -15.45
N SER A 81 1.39 -12.14 -15.63
CA SER A 81 2.32 -11.02 -15.48
C SER A 81 2.08 -9.89 -16.49
N GLU A 82 1.52 -10.22 -17.65
CA GLU A 82 1.24 -9.26 -18.74
C GLU A 82 0.13 -8.28 -18.34
N ASP A 83 -0.76 -8.66 -17.42
CA ASP A 83 -1.87 -7.81 -16.97
C ASP A 83 -1.40 -6.60 -16.13
N PHE A 84 -0.20 -6.69 -15.54
CA PHE A 84 0.36 -5.66 -14.66
C PHE A 84 1.68 -5.07 -15.20
N GLU A 85 2.26 -5.67 -16.24
CA GLU A 85 3.53 -5.19 -16.80
C GLU A 85 3.36 -3.78 -17.37
N GLY A 86 4.19 -2.85 -16.92
CA GLY A 86 4.12 -1.45 -17.32
C GLY A 86 3.19 -0.58 -16.47
N THR A 87 2.58 -1.13 -15.40
CA THR A 87 1.82 -0.33 -14.42
C THR A 87 2.74 0.60 -13.62
N GLU A 88 2.36 1.86 -13.52
CA GLU A 88 3.01 2.90 -12.72
C GLU A 88 1.96 3.57 -11.81
N LEU A 89 2.24 3.64 -10.51
CA LEU A 89 1.43 4.37 -9.53
C LEU A 89 2.19 5.63 -9.09
N GLN A 90 1.62 6.80 -9.32
CA GLN A 90 2.15 8.06 -8.82
C GLN A 90 1.31 8.57 -7.66
N PHE A 91 1.91 8.73 -6.48
CA PHE A 91 1.29 9.38 -5.32
C PHE A 91 1.92 10.75 -5.08
N ASN A 92 1.09 11.80 -5.11
CA ASN A 92 1.53 13.17 -4.91
C ASN A 92 1.39 13.59 -3.42
N ALA A 93 2.21 14.55 -3.00
CA ALA A 93 2.18 15.06 -1.62
C ALA A 93 0.89 15.84 -1.27
N ASP A 94 0.07 16.19 -2.26
CA ASP A 94 -1.22 16.86 -2.08
C ASP A 94 -2.40 15.89 -1.83
N GLY A 95 -2.12 14.57 -1.78
CA GLY A 95 -3.13 13.54 -1.56
C GLY A 95 -3.78 13.03 -2.84
N THR A 96 -3.26 13.36 -4.01
CA THR A 96 -3.74 12.83 -5.30
C THR A 96 -2.91 11.64 -5.80
N TYR A 97 -3.53 10.76 -6.57
CA TYR A 97 -2.84 9.68 -7.27
C TYR A 97 -3.15 9.65 -8.77
N GLU A 98 -2.26 9.02 -9.53
CA GLU A 98 -2.42 8.70 -10.95
C GLU A 98 -1.90 7.28 -11.20
N ILE A 99 -2.61 6.52 -12.03
CA ILE A 99 -2.23 5.19 -12.51
C ILE A 99 -1.98 5.29 -14.02
N ARG A 100 -0.89 4.69 -14.48
CA ARG A 100 -0.57 4.55 -15.89
C ARG A 100 -0.28 3.10 -16.25
N GLN A 101 -0.65 2.71 -17.46
CA GLN A 101 -0.26 1.45 -18.08
C GLN A 101 0.53 1.74 -19.35
N ASP A 102 1.78 1.28 -19.41
CA ASP A 102 2.69 1.53 -20.55
C ASP A 102 2.81 3.03 -20.89
N GLY A 103 2.80 3.86 -19.84
CA GLY A 103 2.85 5.32 -19.94
C GLY A 103 1.55 6.01 -20.39
N ASN A 104 0.51 5.25 -20.72
CA ASN A 104 -0.83 5.78 -21.00
C ASN A 104 -1.59 5.99 -19.69
N PHE A 105 -2.34 7.08 -19.61
CA PHE A 105 -3.24 7.35 -18.48
C PHE A 105 -4.30 6.25 -18.38
N ASP A 106 -4.49 5.73 -17.18
CA ASP A 106 -5.54 4.75 -16.86
C ASP A 106 -6.58 5.41 -15.93
N GLU A 107 -6.15 5.77 -14.72
CA GLU A 107 -7.03 6.32 -13.68
C GLU A 107 -6.34 7.42 -12.85
N SER A 108 -7.13 8.26 -12.17
CA SER A 108 -6.62 9.18 -11.14
C SER A 108 -7.69 9.51 -10.11
N GLY A 109 -7.25 10.00 -8.95
CA GLY A 109 -8.14 10.39 -7.88
C GLY A 109 -7.40 10.90 -6.65
N THR A 110 -7.99 10.68 -5.48
CA THR A 110 -7.35 10.95 -4.18
C THR A 110 -7.00 9.66 -3.47
N TYR A 111 -5.96 9.69 -2.64
CA TYR A 111 -5.58 8.56 -1.80
C TYR A 111 -5.47 8.95 -0.34
N GLU A 112 -5.72 7.98 0.53
CA GLU A 112 -5.53 8.11 1.97
C GLU A 112 -4.83 6.87 2.54
N LEU A 113 -3.85 7.09 3.44
CA LEU A 113 -3.31 6.04 4.28
C LEU A 113 -4.03 6.06 5.64
N LEU A 114 -4.72 4.96 5.92
CA LEU A 114 -5.55 4.76 7.11
C LEU A 114 -4.89 3.73 8.04
N ASN A 115 -5.43 3.61 9.26
CA ASN A 115 -5.03 2.58 10.23
C ASN A 115 -3.50 2.50 10.50
N GLY A 116 -2.83 3.65 10.55
CA GLY A 116 -1.37 3.69 10.75
C GLY A 116 -0.59 3.14 9.56
N GLU A 117 -1.02 3.50 8.34
CA GLU A 117 -0.39 3.13 7.06
C GLU A 117 -0.55 1.64 6.66
N THR A 118 -1.50 0.93 7.27
CA THR A 118 -1.81 -0.48 6.95
C THR A 118 -2.97 -0.65 5.97
N LEU A 119 -3.68 0.44 5.64
CA LEU A 119 -4.76 0.44 4.66
C LEU A 119 -4.56 1.63 3.72
N LEU A 120 -4.50 1.36 2.42
CA LEU A 120 -4.47 2.36 1.36
C LEU A 120 -5.85 2.41 0.73
N ARG A 121 -6.50 3.58 0.80
CA ARG A 121 -7.76 3.84 0.11
C ARG A 121 -7.49 4.69 -1.12
N LEU A 122 -7.91 4.22 -2.28
CA LEU A 122 -8.00 5.02 -3.50
C LEU A 122 -9.46 5.44 -3.70
N THR A 123 -9.66 6.67 -4.15
CA THR A 123 -10.98 7.21 -4.48
C THR A 123 -10.90 7.94 -5.79
N SER A 124 -11.52 7.36 -6.81
CA SER A 124 -11.68 7.97 -8.12
C SER A 124 -13.08 8.56 -8.28
N GLU A 125 -13.43 8.98 -9.50
CA GLU A 125 -14.78 9.47 -9.78
C GLU A 125 -15.83 8.34 -9.75
N GLU A 126 -15.42 7.10 -10.05
CA GLU A 126 -16.34 5.97 -10.24
C GLU A 126 -16.38 5.04 -9.03
N GLU A 127 -15.26 4.89 -8.31
CA GLU A 127 -15.13 3.90 -7.26
C GLU A 127 -14.26 4.34 -6.06
N VAL A 128 -14.41 3.57 -4.98
CA VAL A 128 -13.54 3.64 -3.80
C VAL A 128 -13.01 2.23 -3.59
N THR A 129 -11.68 2.09 -3.64
CA THR A 129 -11.01 0.79 -3.59
C THR A 129 -10.03 0.79 -2.42
N ASP A 130 -10.16 -0.21 -1.56
CA ASP A 130 -9.35 -0.38 -0.36
C ASP A 130 -8.34 -1.51 -0.59
N PHE A 131 -7.07 -1.22 -0.33
CA PHE A 131 -5.98 -2.19 -0.35
C PHE A 131 -5.35 -2.32 1.03
N GLU A 132 -5.08 -3.54 1.46
CA GLU A 132 -4.22 -3.75 2.63
C GLU A 132 -2.76 -3.44 2.24
N VAL A 133 -2.06 -2.64 3.04
CA VAL A 133 -0.64 -2.36 2.83
C VAL A 133 0.18 -3.38 3.62
N LYS A 134 0.76 -4.37 2.91
CA LYS A 134 1.64 -5.38 3.51
C LYS A 134 3.04 -4.84 3.78
N GLN A 135 3.51 -3.92 2.93
CA GLN A 135 4.81 -3.28 3.07
C GLN A 135 4.78 -1.87 2.53
N LEU A 136 5.33 -0.92 3.30
CA LEU A 136 5.61 0.44 2.84
C LEU A 136 6.95 0.90 3.40
N THR A 137 7.90 1.17 2.49
CA THR A 137 9.22 1.72 2.80
C THR A 137 9.55 2.84 1.82
N ALA A 138 10.78 3.36 1.85
CA ALA A 138 11.20 4.36 0.87
C ALA A 138 11.22 3.83 -0.59
N ASN A 139 11.46 2.52 -0.78
CA ASN A 139 11.73 1.92 -2.10
C ASN A 139 10.89 0.67 -2.42
N SER A 140 10.01 0.26 -1.52
CA SER A 140 9.13 -0.91 -1.71
C SER A 140 7.74 -0.62 -1.16
N LEU A 141 6.74 -0.91 -1.98
CA LEU A 141 5.32 -0.87 -1.66
C LEU A 141 4.73 -2.22 -2.05
N THR A 142 4.06 -2.89 -1.13
CA THR A 142 3.31 -4.12 -1.39
C THR A 142 1.90 -3.96 -0.87
N ILE A 143 0.93 -4.12 -1.75
CA ILE A 143 -0.49 -4.01 -1.46
C ILE A 143 -1.19 -5.35 -1.75
N LEU A 144 -2.22 -5.65 -0.97
CA LEU A 144 -3.05 -6.83 -1.13
C LEU A 144 -4.50 -6.41 -1.41
N LEU A 145 -5.05 -6.95 -2.48
CA LEU A 145 -6.48 -6.99 -2.74
C LEU A 145 -7.01 -8.37 -2.34
N GLU A 146 -8.04 -8.38 -1.51
CA GLU A 146 -8.76 -9.60 -1.14
C GLU A 146 -10.21 -9.50 -1.61
N GLU A 147 -10.66 -10.52 -2.34
CA GLU A 147 -12.06 -10.69 -2.68
C GLU A 147 -12.57 -12.03 -2.17
N GLU A 148 -13.80 -12.06 -1.67
CA GLU A 148 -14.42 -13.26 -1.13
C GLU A 148 -15.88 -13.31 -1.58
N GLU A 149 -16.27 -14.40 -2.24
CA GLU A 149 -17.63 -14.62 -2.73
C GLU A 149 -18.11 -16.03 -2.35
N SER A 150 -19.38 -16.15 -1.98
CA SER A 150 -20.02 -17.43 -1.69
C SER A 150 -21.20 -17.68 -2.60
N ASP A 151 -21.09 -18.69 -3.47
CA ASP A 151 -22.15 -19.09 -4.40
C ASP A 151 -22.06 -20.57 -4.79
N ASP A 152 -23.08 -21.10 -5.46
CA ASP A 152 -23.12 -22.43 -6.06
C ASP A 152 -22.44 -22.45 -7.43
N PHE A 153 -21.14 -22.11 -7.45
CA PHE A 153 -20.33 -22.04 -8.68
C PHE A 153 -20.29 -23.37 -9.46
N PHE A 154 -20.59 -24.50 -8.79
CA PHE A 154 -20.57 -25.83 -9.39
C PHE A 154 -21.97 -26.36 -9.77
N GLY A 155 -23.04 -25.62 -9.49
CA GLY A 155 -24.41 -26.04 -9.79
C GLY A 155 -24.85 -27.31 -9.05
N ILE A 156 -24.27 -27.57 -7.88
CA ILE A 156 -24.53 -28.77 -7.05
C ILE A 156 -25.52 -28.50 -5.92
N GLY A 157 -26.09 -27.29 -5.85
CA GLY A 157 -27.04 -26.85 -4.82
C GLY A 157 -26.39 -26.59 -3.45
N LEU A 158 -25.06 -26.52 -3.39
CA LEU A 158 -24.31 -26.21 -2.16
C LEU A 158 -23.36 -25.04 -2.45
N PRO A 159 -23.49 -23.91 -1.75
CA PRO A 159 -22.57 -22.81 -1.95
C PRO A 159 -21.17 -23.22 -1.48
N VAL A 160 -20.17 -22.77 -2.22
CA VAL A 160 -18.77 -22.79 -1.80
C VAL A 160 -18.30 -21.36 -1.60
N LEU A 161 -17.40 -21.17 -0.67
CA LEU A 161 -16.73 -19.89 -0.45
C LEU A 161 -15.45 -19.86 -1.27
N VAL A 162 -15.33 -18.91 -2.19
CA VAL A 162 -14.10 -18.67 -2.95
C VAL A 162 -13.47 -17.40 -2.42
N LYS A 163 -12.20 -17.48 -2.00
CA LYS A 163 -11.39 -16.32 -1.62
C LYS A 163 -10.24 -16.18 -2.62
N LEU A 164 -10.07 -14.96 -3.12
CA LEU A 164 -8.99 -14.53 -4.01
C LEU A 164 -8.09 -13.55 -3.24
N GLU A 165 -6.79 -13.75 -3.35
CA GLU A 165 -5.77 -12.91 -2.72
C GLU A 165 -4.76 -12.50 -3.80
N LEU A 166 -4.79 -11.24 -4.22
CA LEU A 166 -3.86 -10.66 -5.19
C LEU A 166 -2.92 -9.68 -4.50
N GLU A 167 -1.66 -10.07 -4.37
CA GLU A 167 -0.60 -9.21 -3.85
C GLU A 167 0.16 -8.56 -5.01
N LEU A 168 0.24 -7.23 -5.02
CA LEU A 168 0.99 -6.45 -6.00
C LEU A 168 2.16 -5.75 -5.31
N SER A 169 3.34 -5.88 -5.89
CA SER A 169 4.59 -5.27 -5.40
C SER A 169 5.13 -4.26 -6.39
N PHE A 170 5.52 -3.11 -5.86
CA PHE A 170 6.05 -1.97 -6.60
C PHE A 170 7.36 -1.46 -6.00
N VAL A 171 8.19 -0.84 -6.84
CA VAL A 171 9.48 -0.25 -6.48
C VAL A 171 9.60 1.18 -7.00
N LYS A 172 10.35 2.01 -6.28
CA LYS A 172 10.60 3.42 -6.61
C LYS A 172 12.04 3.63 -7.09
#